data_AF-A0A5B7ZTN9-F1
#
_entry.id   AF-A0A5B7ZTN9-F1
#
_cell.length_a   1.000
_cell.length_b   1.000
_cell.length_c   1.000
_cell.angle_alpha   90.00
_cell.angle_beta   90.00
_cell.angle_gamma   90.00
#
_symmetry.space_group_name_H-M   'P 1'
#
loop_
_entity.id
_entity.type
_entity.pdbx_description
1 polymer ?
#
loop_
_entity_poly.entity_id
_entity_poly.type
_entity_poly.pdbx_seq_one_letter_code
_entity_poly.pdbx_strand_id
1 'polypeptide(L)'
;MPDGAHLETRRNGDINGDGIPDVAFVGGNEDARWLVVKIGYKDELDWGFEPASINKKLDPFPLGAASLSVKKDVLVVGDLTGGTTATMATYRYRWDPKLKRMRLIGLDATTYSRTNSHDMVETSWNLLTGAHQVVRGIVNQAAKRDDDPAYLYSKPQRTSRKSVPVYMEDTPNPDGLVAAESVPAGEDRD
;
A
#
# COMPACT_ATOMS: atom_id res chain seq x y z
N MET A 1 10.54 -0.24 -20.36
CA MET A 1 10.46 -1.17 -19.21
C MET A 1 11.54 -2.24 -19.41
N PRO A 2 11.93 -3.03 -18.40
CA PRO A 2 12.81 -4.17 -18.61
C PRO A 2 12.24 -5.16 -19.63
N ASP A 3 13.09 -6.02 -20.20
CA ASP A 3 12.64 -7.05 -21.14
C ASP A 3 11.66 -8.02 -20.47
N GLY A 4 10.63 -8.42 -21.22
CA GLY A 4 9.54 -9.28 -20.72
C GLY A 4 8.58 -8.58 -19.74
N ALA A 5 8.80 -7.31 -19.42
CA ALA A 5 7.88 -6.58 -18.54
C ALA A 5 6.58 -6.21 -19.26
N HIS A 6 5.47 -6.41 -18.58
CA HIS A 6 4.15 -6.00 -19.00
C HIS A 6 3.62 -4.87 -18.11
N LEU A 7 2.72 -4.07 -18.68
CA LEU A 7 1.97 -3.06 -17.96
C LEU A 7 0.75 -3.73 -17.32
N GLU A 8 0.53 -3.48 -16.03
CA GLU A 8 -0.60 -4.02 -15.30
C GLU A 8 -1.70 -2.97 -15.12
N THR A 9 -1.33 -1.80 -14.60
CA THR A 9 -2.25 -0.68 -14.41
C THR A 9 -1.53 0.64 -14.64
N ARG A 10 -2.24 1.64 -15.15
CA ARG A 10 -1.69 2.97 -15.39
C ARG A 10 -2.72 4.02 -14.99
N ARG A 11 -2.23 5.09 -14.37
CA ARG A 11 -2.99 6.29 -14.08
C ARG A 11 -2.24 7.53 -14.52
N ASN A 12 -2.89 8.35 -15.33
CA ASN A 12 -2.45 9.71 -15.58
C ASN A 12 -3.19 10.66 -14.62
N GLY A 13 -2.52 11.72 -14.20
CA GLY A 13 -3.09 12.76 -13.33
C GLY A 13 -2.02 13.74 -12.87
N ASP A 14 -2.43 14.86 -12.30
CA ASP A 14 -1.51 15.84 -11.73
C ASP A 14 -1.08 15.38 -10.32
N ILE A 15 0.09 14.75 -10.21
CA ILE A 15 0.61 14.15 -8.97
C ILE A 15 1.48 15.15 -8.21
N ASN A 16 2.21 16.01 -8.92
CA ASN A 16 3.06 17.04 -8.34
C ASN A 16 2.35 18.38 -8.08
N GLY A 17 1.15 18.58 -8.65
CA GLY A 17 0.31 19.76 -8.46
C GLY A 17 0.69 20.95 -9.36
N ASP A 18 1.42 20.73 -10.46
CA ASP A 18 1.88 21.81 -11.35
C ASP A 18 0.95 22.09 -12.55
N GLY A 19 -0.16 21.33 -12.67
CA GLY A 19 -1.12 21.44 -13.76
C GLY A 19 -0.70 20.72 -15.04
N ILE A 20 0.44 20.03 -15.06
CA ILE A 20 0.92 19.18 -16.15
C ILE A 20 0.56 17.72 -15.82
N PRO A 21 0.02 16.93 -16.77
CA PRO A 21 -0.27 15.53 -16.49
C PRO A 21 0.99 14.70 -16.20
N ASP A 22 1.01 14.04 -15.04
CA ASP A 22 2.00 13.03 -14.66
C ASP A 22 1.49 11.61 -14.97
N VAL A 23 2.38 10.62 -14.78
CA VAL A 23 2.06 9.20 -14.97
C VAL A 23 2.52 8.38 -13.77
N ALA A 24 1.59 7.63 -13.17
CA ALA A 24 1.89 6.50 -12.29
C ALA A 24 1.50 5.20 -12.98
N PHE A 25 2.31 4.15 -12.86
CA PHE A 25 1.93 2.83 -13.33
C PHE A 25 2.51 1.73 -12.46
N VAL A 26 1.82 0.59 -12.46
CA VAL A 26 2.36 -0.68 -11.99
C VAL A 26 2.59 -1.57 -13.19
N GLY A 27 3.75 -2.20 -13.22
CA GLY A 27 4.10 -3.20 -14.22
C GLY A 27 5.14 -4.14 -13.64
N GLY A 28 5.38 -5.24 -14.32
CA GLY A 28 6.21 -6.30 -13.79
C GLY A 28 6.55 -7.32 -14.85
N ASN A 29 7.35 -8.29 -14.48
CA ASN A 29 7.52 -9.55 -15.18
C ASN A 29 7.23 -10.69 -14.20
N GLU A 30 7.59 -11.92 -14.55
CA GLU A 30 7.32 -13.10 -13.71
C GLU A 30 8.06 -13.08 -12.37
N ASP A 31 9.15 -12.31 -12.25
CA ASP A 31 10.02 -12.29 -11.08
C ASP A 31 9.87 -11.05 -10.21
N ALA A 32 9.36 -9.95 -10.77
CA ALA A 32 9.39 -8.65 -10.12
C ALA A 32 8.25 -7.74 -10.55
N ARG A 33 7.81 -6.90 -9.62
CA ARG A 33 6.77 -5.90 -9.84
C ARG A 33 7.20 -4.53 -9.31
N TRP A 34 6.87 -3.49 -10.07
CA TRP A 34 7.32 -2.13 -9.85
C TRP A 34 6.17 -1.16 -9.89
N LEU A 35 6.10 -0.27 -8.88
CA LEU A 35 5.34 0.98 -8.98
C LEU A 35 6.30 2.07 -9.45
N VAL A 36 5.97 2.73 -10.54
CA VAL A 36 6.77 3.80 -11.14
C VAL A 36 5.94 5.07 -11.23
N VAL A 37 6.55 6.20 -10.85
CA VAL A 37 6.02 7.53 -11.08
C VAL A 37 6.96 8.31 -11.97
N LYS A 38 6.39 8.96 -12.99
CA LYS A 38 7.07 9.90 -13.87
C LYS A 38 6.35 11.23 -13.82
N ILE A 39 7.11 12.31 -13.72
CA ILE A 39 6.59 13.67 -13.67
C ILE A 39 6.62 14.25 -15.08
N GLY A 40 5.49 14.79 -15.51
CA GLY A 40 5.35 15.48 -16.78
C GLY A 40 6.08 16.80 -16.75
N TYR A 41 6.65 17.21 -17.88
CA TYR A 41 7.17 18.55 -18.06
C TYR A 41 6.74 19.10 -19.41
N LYS A 42 6.70 20.42 -19.48
CA LYS A 42 6.31 21.17 -20.66
C LYS A 42 7.10 22.46 -20.70
N ASP A 43 8.06 22.56 -21.61
CA ASP A 43 8.75 23.80 -21.93
C ASP A 43 8.47 24.24 -23.37
N GLU A 44 9.12 25.32 -23.83
CA GLU A 44 8.90 25.90 -25.16
C GLU A 44 9.33 24.98 -26.31
N LEU A 45 10.24 24.02 -26.07
CA LEU A 45 10.88 23.21 -27.09
C LEU A 45 10.64 21.70 -26.93
N ASP A 46 10.32 21.24 -25.73
CA ASP A 46 10.21 19.82 -25.39
C ASP A 46 9.14 19.51 -24.34
N TRP A 47 8.38 18.44 -24.59
CA TRP A 47 7.31 17.95 -23.72
C TRP A 47 7.53 16.46 -23.49
N GLY A 48 7.58 16.06 -22.23
CA GLY A 48 7.95 14.70 -21.91
C GLY A 48 7.67 14.29 -20.48
N PHE A 49 8.37 13.25 -20.05
CA PHE A 49 8.25 12.67 -18.72
C PHE A 49 9.63 12.35 -18.16
N GLU A 50 9.92 12.85 -16.96
CA GLU A 50 11.12 12.47 -16.22
C GLU A 50 10.79 11.38 -15.18
N PRO A 51 11.62 10.34 -15.04
CA PRO A 51 11.45 9.36 -13.98
C PRO A 51 11.68 10.02 -12.61
N ALA A 52 10.73 9.86 -11.69
CA ALA A 52 10.76 10.52 -10.39
C ALA A 52 10.93 9.55 -9.22
N SER A 53 10.19 8.44 -9.23
CA SER A 53 10.27 7.46 -8.15
C SER A 53 9.92 6.05 -8.62
N ILE A 54 10.58 5.06 -8.03
CA ILE A 54 10.37 3.64 -8.36
C ILE A 54 10.38 2.80 -7.08
N ASN A 55 9.24 2.21 -6.72
CA ASN A 55 9.20 1.14 -5.73
C ASN A 55 9.37 -0.21 -6.43
N LYS A 56 10.43 -0.96 -6.08
CA LYS A 56 10.73 -2.30 -6.63
C LYS A 56 10.43 -3.46 -5.68
N LYS A 57 9.65 -3.20 -4.63
CA LYS A 57 9.37 -4.13 -3.54
C LYS A 57 7.90 -4.55 -3.50
N LEU A 58 7.16 -4.37 -4.60
CA LEU A 58 5.82 -4.95 -4.71
C LEU A 58 5.96 -6.47 -4.86
N ASP A 59 5.03 -7.20 -4.26
CA ASP A 59 4.99 -8.66 -4.40
C ASP A 59 4.76 -9.03 -5.88
N PRO A 60 5.56 -9.95 -6.44
CA PRO A 60 5.42 -10.36 -7.84
C PRO A 60 4.17 -11.20 -8.12
N PHE A 61 3.49 -11.73 -7.10
CA PHE A 61 2.34 -12.63 -7.24
C PHE A 61 1.04 -12.01 -6.64
N PRO A 62 0.48 -10.95 -7.24
CA PRO A 62 -0.71 -10.33 -6.72
C PRO A 62 -1.98 -11.17 -6.98
N LEU A 63 -2.97 -11.03 -6.11
CA LEU A 63 -4.32 -11.62 -6.25
C LEU A 63 -5.26 -10.79 -7.13
N GLY A 64 -4.71 -9.89 -7.94
CA GLY A 64 -5.44 -9.00 -8.83
C GLY A 64 -4.58 -7.80 -9.23
N ALA A 65 -5.01 -7.04 -10.23
CA ALA A 65 -4.32 -5.81 -10.60
C ALA A 65 -4.38 -4.78 -9.46
N ALA A 66 -3.29 -4.05 -9.25
CA ALA A 66 -3.26 -2.89 -8.37
C ALA A 66 -4.25 -1.84 -8.85
N SER A 67 -4.80 -1.12 -7.88
CA SER A 67 -5.60 0.06 -8.11
C SER A 67 -4.74 1.30 -7.96
N LEU A 68 -4.89 2.25 -8.89
CA LEU A 68 -4.21 3.54 -8.87
C LEU A 68 -5.24 4.67 -8.94
N SER A 69 -5.15 5.63 -8.04
CA SER A 69 -5.92 6.86 -8.11
C SER A 69 -5.11 8.06 -7.63
N VAL A 70 -5.44 9.24 -8.13
CA VAL A 70 -4.86 10.51 -7.67
C VAL A 70 -5.99 11.34 -7.09
N LYS A 71 -5.84 11.76 -5.83
CA LYS A 71 -6.83 12.55 -5.10
C LYS A 71 -6.12 13.67 -4.35
N LYS A 72 -6.37 14.93 -4.72
CA LYS A 72 -5.76 16.12 -4.07
C LYS A 72 -4.23 15.96 -3.93
N ASP A 73 -3.56 15.70 -5.05
CA ASP A 73 -2.10 15.58 -5.15
C ASP A 73 -1.51 14.43 -4.30
N VAL A 74 -2.34 13.42 -4.01
CA VAL A 74 -1.94 12.18 -3.35
C VAL A 74 -2.19 11.02 -4.29
N LEU A 75 -1.12 10.31 -4.64
CA LEU A 75 -1.19 9.02 -5.30
C LEU A 75 -1.59 7.95 -4.28
N VAL A 76 -2.74 7.33 -4.48
CA VAL A 76 -3.24 6.21 -3.68
C VAL A 76 -3.08 4.93 -4.50
N VAL A 77 -2.40 3.95 -3.90
CA VAL A 77 -2.14 2.65 -4.51
C VAL A 77 -2.74 1.58 -3.62
N GLY A 78 -3.67 0.80 -4.16
CA GLY A 78 -4.21 -0.39 -3.48
C GLY A 78 -3.62 -1.65 -4.11
N ASP A 79 -3.16 -2.58 -3.29
CA ASP A 79 -2.54 -3.82 -3.73
C ASP A 79 -3.06 -5.00 -2.88
N LEU A 80 -3.21 -6.17 -3.50
CA LEU A 80 -3.71 -7.38 -2.85
C LEU A 80 -2.81 -8.55 -3.21
N THR A 81 -2.27 -9.22 -2.20
CA THR A 81 -1.28 -10.30 -2.36
C THR A 81 -1.64 -11.51 -1.48
N GLY A 82 -0.91 -12.61 -1.63
CA GLY A 82 -1.05 -13.81 -0.82
C GLY A 82 -1.93 -14.89 -1.47
N GLY A 83 -2.61 -15.69 -0.65
CA GLY A 83 -3.37 -16.87 -1.11
C GLY A 83 -4.58 -17.12 -0.23
N THR A 84 -4.54 -18.17 0.59
CA THR A 84 -5.57 -18.42 1.62
C THR A 84 -5.57 -17.32 2.67
N THR A 85 -4.39 -16.92 3.12
CA THR A 85 -4.18 -15.69 3.89
C THR A 85 -3.76 -14.62 2.90
N ALA A 86 -4.53 -13.55 2.80
CA ALA A 86 -4.30 -12.45 1.89
C ALA A 86 -3.94 -11.18 2.65
N THR A 87 -3.07 -10.36 2.06
CA THR A 87 -2.71 -9.05 2.57
C THR A 87 -3.20 -7.99 1.60
N MET A 88 -4.10 -7.13 2.07
CA MET A 88 -4.54 -5.93 1.36
C MET A 88 -3.76 -4.73 1.88
N ALA A 89 -3.05 -4.02 1.01
CA ALA A 89 -2.27 -2.84 1.35
C ALA A 89 -2.80 -1.61 0.62
N THR A 90 -2.86 -0.47 1.31
CA THR A 90 -3.12 0.85 0.71
C THR A 90 -1.99 1.80 1.05
N TYR A 91 -1.24 2.20 0.03
CA TYR A 91 -0.17 3.18 0.12
C TYR A 91 -0.68 4.56 -0.29
N ARG A 92 -0.24 5.60 0.42
CA ARG A 92 -0.52 7.00 0.07
C ARG A 92 0.79 7.74 -0.07
N TYR A 93 1.07 8.24 -1.27
CA TYR A 93 2.26 9.01 -1.58
C TYR A 93 1.92 10.44 -1.95
N ARG A 94 2.77 11.37 -1.54
CA ARG A 94 2.71 12.78 -1.93
C ARG A 94 4.05 13.22 -2.50
N TRP A 95 4.02 14.09 -3.51
CA TRP A 95 5.23 14.68 -4.07
C TRP A 95 5.98 15.53 -3.04
N ASP A 96 7.30 15.35 -2.97
CA ASP A 96 8.22 16.27 -2.30
C ASP A 96 8.97 17.10 -3.36
N PRO A 97 8.63 18.39 -3.55
CA PRO A 97 9.23 19.22 -4.59
C PRO A 97 10.70 19.55 -4.33
N LYS A 98 11.18 19.46 -3.08
CA LYS A 98 12.58 19.77 -2.74
C LYS A 98 13.50 18.65 -3.16
N LEU A 99 13.08 17.41 -2.92
CA LEU A 99 13.86 16.22 -3.27
C LEU A 99 13.47 15.59 -4.60
N LYS A 100 12.41 16.10 -5.23
CA LYS A 100 11.84 15.55 -6.47
C LYS A 100 11.52 14.05 -6.36
N ARG A 101 10.90 13.64 -5.24
CA ARG A 101 10.57 12.24 -4.94
C ARG A 101 9.19 12.10 -4.36
N MET A 102 8.59 10.92 -4.53
CA MET A 102 7.34 10.55 -3.88
C MET A 102 7.60 10.12 -2.44
N ARG A 103 7.02 10.85 -1.48
CA ARG A 103 7.07 10.55 -0.05
C ARG A 103 5.86 9.72 0.36
N LEU A 104 6.08 8.62 1.08
CA LEU A 104 5.03 7.86 1.74
C LEU A 104 4.48 8.67 2.93
N ILE A 105 3.19 8.93 2.92
CA ILE A 105 2.49 9.70 3.96
C ILE A 105 1.50 8.84 4.76
N GLY A 106 1.10 7.69 4.24
CA GLY A 106 0.27 6.74 4.95
C GLY A 106 0.37 5.34 4.36
N LEU A 107 0.26 4.34 5.22
CA LEU A 107 0.22 2.93 4.87
C LEU A 107 -0.83 2.24 5.74
N ASP A 108 -1.84 1.69 5.09
CA ASP A 108 -2.79 0.77 5.74
C ASP A 108 -2.50 -0.64 5.21
N ALA A 109 -2.55 -1.64 6.08
CA ALA A 109 -2.38 -3.03 5.69
C ALA A 109 -3.31 -3.92 6.52
N THR A 110 -3.94 -4.89 5.87
CA THR A 110 -4.84 -5.86 6.49
C THR A 110 -4.48 -7.25 6.02
N THR A 111 -4.11 -8.13 6.94
CA THR A 111 -4.00 -9.56 6.68
C THR A 111 -5.26 -10.25 7.16
N TYR A 112 -5.89 -11.05 6.30
CA TYR A 112 -7.12 -11.78 6.61
C TYR A 112 -7.14 -13.14 5.90
N SER A 113 -7.95 -14.07 6.40
CA SER A 113 -8.19 -15.35 5.73
C SER A 113 -9.35 -15.21 4.75
N ARG A 114 -9.11 -15.55 3.48
CA ARG A 114 -10.16 -15.63 2.44
C ARG A 114 -11.10 -16.81 2.65
N THR A 115 -10.78 -17.73 3.55
CA THR A 115 -11.58 -18.92 3.90
C THR A 115 -11.99 -18.92 5.37
N ASN A 116 -11.83 -17.80 6.09
CA ASN A 116 -12.10 -17.66 7.52
C ASN A 116 -11.39 -18.71 8.40
N SER A 117 -10.21 -19.19 7.98
CA SER A 117 -9.42 -20.18 8.72
C SER A 117 -8.39 -19.57 9.67
N HIS A 118 -8.11 -18.27 9.52
CA HIS A 118 -7.11 -17.55 10.30
C HIS A 118 -7.66 -16.19 10.73
N ASP A 119 -7.17 -15.75 11.89
CA ASP A 119 -7.44 -14.44 12.45
C ASP A 119 -6.99 -13.32 11.52
N MET A 120 -7.53 -12.13 11.76
CA MET A 120 -7.30 -10.93 10.98
C MET A 120 -6.54 -9.90 11.82
N VAL A 121 -5.63 -9.19 11.17
CA VAL A 121 -4.95 -8.03 11.75
C VAL A 121 -4.97 -6.91 10.73
N GLU A 122 -5.44 -5.75 11.16
CA GLU A 122 -5.43 -4.50 10.41
C GLU A 122 -4.54 -3.49 11.13
N THR A 123 -3.69 -2.81 10.38
CA THR A 123 -2.87 -1.69 10.84
C THR A 123 -3.04 -0.49 9.92
N SER A 124 -3.06 0.70 10.52
CA SER A 124 -3.05 1.98 9.81
C SER A 124 -1.96 2.86 10.40
N TRP A 125 -1.09 3.38 9.54
CA TRP A 125 0.01 4.24 9.93
C TRP A 125 0.03 5.53 9.14
N ASN A 126 -0.11 6.65 9.84
CA ASN A 126 0.09 7.99 9.28
C ASN A 126 1.53 8.44 9.53
N LEU A 127 2.37 8.43 8.49
CA LEU A 127 3.80 8.73 8.60
C LEU A 127 4.10 10.23 8.78
N LEU A 128 3.12 11.11 8.55
CA LEU A 128 3.28 12.55 8.79
C LEU A 128 3.18 12.90 10.27
N THR A 129 2.28 12.23 11.00
CA THR A 129 1.99 12.50 12.42
C THR A 129 2.57 11.43 13.35
N GLY A 130 2.87 10.26 12.81
CA GLY A 130 3.19 9.06 13.57
C GLY A 130 1.97 8.38 14.20
N ALA A 131 0.74 8.86 13.96
CA ALA A 131 -0.45 8.18 14.46
C ALA A 131 -0.51 6.75 13.89
N HIS A 132 -0.67 5.78 14.77
CA HIS A 132 -0.69 4.36 14.45
C HIS A 132 -1.88 3.71 15.12
N GLN A 133 -2.57 2.83 14.42
CA GLN A 133 -3.74 2.12 14.94
C GLN A 133 -3.70 0.66 14.50
N VAL A 134 -4.03 -0.24 15.44
CA VAL A 134 -4.18 -1.67 15.17
C VAL A 134 -5.57 -2.13 15.58
N VAL A 135 -6.19 -2.94 14.73
CA VAL A 135 -7.43 -3.67 15.01
C VAL A 135 -7.16 -5.14 14.73
N ARG A 136 -7.57 -6.01 15.66
CA ARG A 136 -7.47 -7.47 15.51
C ARG A 136 -8.85 -8.09 15.47
N GLY A 137 -9.04 -9.08 14.61
CA GLY A 137 -10.27 -9.87 14.47
C GLY A 137 -9.99 -11.35 14.70
N ILE A 138 -10.77 -11.99 15.57
CA ILE A 138 -10.72 -13.45 15.75
C ILE A 138 -11.79 -14.08 14.88
N VAL A 139 -11.49 -15.20 14.22
CA VAL A 139 -12.50 -15.95 13.44
C VAL A 139 -13.73 -16.24 14.29
N ASN A 140 -14.91 -15.86 13.79
CA ASN A 140 -16.18 -16.16 14.44
C ASN A 140 -16.59 -17.61 14.17
N GLN A 141 -16.11 -18.54 14.99
CA GLN A 141 -16.47 -19.97 14.88
C GLN A 141 -17.97 -20.25 15.15
N ALA A 142 -18.70 -19.28 15.71
CA ALA A 142 -20.12 -19.39 15.97
C ALA A 142 -20.99 -18.90 14.78
N ALA A 143 -20.39 -18.43 13.70
CA ALA A 143 -21.11 -18.07 12.48
C ALA A 143 -21.83 -19.29 11.89
N LYS A 144 -23.13 -19.18 11.69
CA LYS A 144 -24.01 -20.24 11.17
C LYS A 144 -24.72 -19.82 9.88
N ARG A 145 -24.74 -18.53 9.57
CA ARG A 145 -25.36 -17.95 8.38
C ARG A 145 -24.36 -17.12 7.61
N ASP A 146 -24.60 -16.94 6.32
CA ASP A 146 -23.74 -16.16 5.45
C ASP A 146 -23.68 -14.66 5.81
N ASP A 147 -24.69 -14.15 6.54
CA ASP A 147 -24.75 -12.77 7.04
C ASP A 147 -24.10 -12.59 8.43
N ASP A 148 -23.70 -13.69 9.09
CA ASP A 148 -22.97 -13.59 10.35
C ASP A 148 -21.58 -12.98 10.09
N PRO A 149 -21.08 -12.11 10.99
CA PRO A 149 -19.76 -11.52 10.81
C PRO A 149 -18.70 -12.61 10.85
N ALA A 150 -17.83 -12.64 9.84
CA ALA A 150 -16.72 -13.58 9.76
C ALA A 150 -15.71 -13.44 10.91
N TYR A 151 -15.61 -12.23 11.49
CA TYR A 151 -14.66 -11.91 12.55
C TYR A 151 -15.32 -11.19 13.73
N LEU A 152 -14.82 -11.49 14.93
CA LEU A 152 -15.09 -10.74 16.15
C LEU A 152 -13.94 -9.76 16.40
N TYR A 153 -14.22 -8.47 16.32
CA TYR A 153 -13.20 -7.42 16.37
C TYR A 153 -12.90 -6.92 17.79
N SER A 154 -11.62 -6.70 18.06
CA SER A 154 -11.14 -5.95 19.22
C SER A 154 -11.41 -4.45 19.07
N LYS A 155 -11.37 -3.72 20.20
CA LYS A 155 -11.34 -2.25 20.16
C LYS A 155 -10.05 -1.77 19.51
N PRO A 156 -10.07 -0.68 18.72
CA PRO A 156 -8.85 -0.14 18.13
C PRO A 156 -7.82 0.26 19.19
N GLN A 157 -6.61 -0.30 19.08
CA GLN A 157 -5.46 0.11 19.87
C GLN A 157 -4.73 1.23 19.12
N ARG A 158 -4.61 2.40 19.76
CA ARG A 158 -3.97 3.57 19.17
C ARG A 158 -2.65 3.86 19.86
N THR A 159 -1.60 4.00 19.08
CA THR A 159 -0.26 4.33 19.54
C THR A 159 0.34 5.43 18.67
N SER A 160 1.54 5.89 19.04
CA SER A 160 2.33 6.79 18.19
C SER A 160 3.65 6.11 17.83
N ARG A 161 3.88 5.98 16.52
CA ARG A 161 5.11 5.44 15.92
C ARG A 161 5.67 6.50 14.98
N LYS A 162 6.55 7.36 15.49
CA LYS A 162 7.20 8.40 14.68
C LYS A 162 8.13 7.76 13.65
N SER A 163 8.17 8.34 12.46
CA SER A 163 9.09 7.96 11.39
C SER A 163 9.86 9.19 10.91
N VAL A 164 11.09 8.97 10.47
CA VAL A 164 11.70 9.90 9.51
C VAL A 164 10.91 9.86 8.18
N PRO A 165 11.01 10.88 7.32
CA PRO A 165 10.41 10.82 5.98
C PRO A 165 10.81 9.53 5.25
N VAL A 166 9.81 8.77 4.81
CA VAL A 166 9.99 7.56 4.00
C VAL A 166 9.63 7.89 2.57
N TYR A 167 10.49 7.53 1.62
CA TYR A 167 10.25 7.73 0.19
C TYR A 167 9.81 6.41 -0.46
N MET A 168 9.24 6.51 -1.66
CA MET A 168 8.64 5.39 -2.38
C MET A 168 9.58 4.19 -2.52
N GLU A 169 10.88 4.43 -2.75
CA GLU A 169 11.92 3.41 -2.84
C GLU A 169 12.13 2.64 -1.52
N ASP A 170 11.84 3.29 -0.40
CA ASP A 170 12.08 2.84 0.97
C ASP A 170 10.79 2.38 1.65
N THR A 171 9.70 2.23 0.89
CA THR A 171 8.40 1.76 1.39
C THR A 171 8.57 0.43 2.12
N PRO A 172 8.08 0.32 3.37
CA PRO A 172 8.15 -0.92 4.13
C PRO A 172 7.21 -1.97 3.53
N ASN A 173 7.57 -3.24 3.70
CA ASN A 173 6.73 -4.36 3.28
C ASN A 173 5.47 -4.42 4.17
N PRO A 174 4.25 -4.47 3.60
CA PRO A 174 3.00 -4.52 4.35
C PRO A 174 2.84 -5.82 5.16
N ASP A 175 3.25 -6.98 4.64
CA ASP A 175 3.20 -8.26 5.38
C ASP A 175 4.08 -8.20 6.64
N GLY A 176 5.29 -7.65 6.51
CA GLY A 176 6.18 -7.46 7.65
C GLY A 176 5.61 -6.48 8.69
N LEU A 177 4.89 -5.45 8.23
CA LEU A 177 4.22 -4.51 9.12
C LEU A 177 3.11 -5.20 9.91
N VAL A 178 2.23 -5.96 9.25
CA VAL A 178 1.13 -6.66 9.93
C VAL A 178 1.66 -7.78 10.82
N ALA A 179 2.65 -8.54 10.37
CA ALA A 179 3.26 -9.62 11.16
C ALA A 179 3.88 -9.12 12.47
N ALA A 180 4.44 -7.91 12.49
CA ALA A 180 4.98 -7.29 13.71
C ALA A 180 3.89 -6.91 14.72
N GLU A 181 2.63 -6.75 14.26
CA GLU A 181 1.48 -6.45 15.11
C GLU A 181 0.72 -7.72 15.53
N SER A 182 1.02 -8.86 14.94
CA SER A 182 0.48 -10.16 15.35
C SER A 182 1.03 -10.52 16.73
N VAL A 183 0.15 -10.72 17.70
CA VAL A 183 0.54 -11.26 19.01
C VAL A 183 0.72 -12.77 18.85
N PRO A 184 1.83 -13.38 19.31
CA PRO A 184 1.98 -14.83 19.30
C PRO A 184 0.81 -15.50 20.05
N ALA A 185 0.35 -16.65 19.54
CA ALA A 185 -0.60 -17.47 20.29
C ALA A 185 0.08 -17.98 21.57
N GLY A 186 -0.15 -17.29 22.70
CA GLY A 186 0.34 -17.73 24.01
C GLY A 186 0.97 -16.66 24.91
N GLU A 187 1.10 -15.41 24.48
CA GLU A 187 1.48 -14.33 25.40
C GLU A 187 0.23 -13.67 26.00
N ASP A 188 0.21 -13.66 27.34
CA ASP A 188 -0.90 -13.41 28.25
C ASP A 188 -1.99 -12.45 27.74
N ARG A 189 -3.19 -13.02 27.63
CA ARG A 189 -4.45 -12.28 27.53
C ARG A 189 -4.96 -12.04 28.95
N ASP A 190 -4.28 -11.17 29.69
CA ASP A 190 -4.72 -10.67 30.99
C ASP A 190 -5.74 -9.54 30.85
#